data_AF-A0A2E2VSH5-F1
#
_entry.id   AF-A0A2E2VSH5-F1
#
_cell.length_a   1.000
_cell.length_b   1.000
_cell.length_c   1.000
_cell.angle_alpha   90.00
_cell.angle_beta   90.00
_cell.angle_gamma   90.00
#
_symmetry.space_group_name_H-M   'P 1'
#
loop_
_entity.id
_entity.type
_entity.pdbx_description
1 polymer ?
#
loop_
_entity_poly.entity_id
_entity_poly.type
_entity_poly.pdbx_seq_one_letter_code
_entity_poly.pdbx_strand_id
1 'polypeptide(L)'
;MSIPAHLFRESVILPTLTDLDIRDSGAAALLLATAIHESGLGFAIPPCRQGHGMYQISAEVHQDVWDNYLSYDPDLASRVRGLASQRHFLTDPHRELTTNLAYATAIAWFVYKHYGLAMVETMVVEELAQFWQQHFPSIQKGSMTGFVKSYKHYTEAVVAA
;
A
#
# COMPACT_ATOMS: atom_id res chain seq x y z
N MET A 1 17.40 -6.08 7.61
CA MET A 1 17.89 -5.00 6.75
C MET A 1 16.69 -4.27 6.20
N SER A 2 16.62 -2.94 6.31
CA SER A 2 15.54 -2.14 5.72
C SER A 2 15.83 -1.82 4.25
N ILE A 3 14.78 -1.65 3.45
CA ILE A 3 14.90 -1.19 2.07
C ILE A 3 14.94 0.35 2.11
N PRO A 4 15.91 1.02 1.45
CA PRO A 4 15.89 2.46 1.29
C PRO A 4 14.60 2.93 0.60
N ALA A 5 14.02 4.03 1.09
CA ALA A 5 12.72 4.53 0.61
C ALA A 5 12.70 4.81 -0.91
N HIS A 6 13.78 5.39 -1.46
CA HIS A 6 13.90 5.65 -2.90
C HIS A 6 13.91 4.35 -3.72
N LEU A 7 14.67 3.33 -3.28
CA LEU A 7 14.71 2.03 -3.95
C LEU A 7 13.35 1.32 -3.86
N PHE A 8 12.65 1.41 -2.74
CA PHE A 8 11.30 0.84 -2.63
C PHE A 8 10.34 1.52 -3.61
N ARG A 9 10.41 2.85 -3.73
CA ARG A 9 9.60 3.61 -4.68
C ARG A 9 9.90 3.22 -6.14
N GLU A 10 11.17 3.22 -6.53
CA GLU A 10 11.58 3.03 -7.92
C GLU A 10 11.53 1.57 -8.38
N SER A 11 11.85 0.62 -7.51
CA SER A 11 11.94 -0.79 -7.87
C SER A 11 10.67 -1.59 -7.59
N VAL A 12 9.76 -1.06 -6.76
CA VAL A 12 8.51 -1.75 -6.40
C VAL A 12 7.30 -0.91 -6.72
N ILE A 13 7.18 0.28 -6.14
CA ILE A 13 5.93 1.05 -6.22
C ILE A 13 5.65 1.52 -7.65
N LEU A 14 6.59 2.22 -8.28
CA LEU A 14 6.39 2.77 -9.63
C LEU A 14 6.15 1.69 -10.70
N PRO A 15 6.92 0.59 -10.75
CA PRO A 15 6.64 -0.51 -11.69
C PRO A 15 5.25 -1.10 -11.47
N THR A 16 4.87 -1.36 -10.21
CA THR A 16 3.55 -1.93 -9.89
C THR A 16 2.41 -1.01 -10.33
N LEU A 17 2.52 0.30 -10.09
CA LEU A 17 1.51 1.26 -10.54
C LEU A 17 1.43 1.32 -12.06
N THR A 18 2.58 1.23 -12.74
CA THR A 18 2.66 1.22 -14.21
C THR A 18 2.00 -0.02 -14.79
N ASP A 19 2.28 -1.20 -14.24
CA ASP A 19 1.70 -2.48 -14.68
C ASP A 19 0.18 -2.53 -14.51
N LEU A 20 -0.36 -1.74 -13.58
CA LEU A 20 -1.79 -1.61 -13.31
C LEU A 20 -2.47 -0.44 -14.07
N ASP A 21 -1.74 0.29 -14.93
CA ASP A 21 -2.15 1.52 -15.63
C ASP A 21 -2.72 2.60 -14.70
N ILE A 22 -2.14 2.75 -13.51
CA ILE A 22 -2.50 3.78 -12.53
C ILE A 22 -1.70 5.06 -12.84
N ARG A 23 -2.41 6.14 -13.17
CA ARG A 23 -1.82 7.42 -13.62
C ARG A 23 -1.79 8.52 -12.55
N ASP A 24 -2.14 8.19 -11.32
CA ASP A 24 -2.19 9.16 -10.23
C ASP A 24 -0.78 9.50 -9.74
N SER A 25 -0.39 10.76 -9.94
CA SER A 25 0.95 11.25 -9.60
C SER A 25 1.25 11.19 -8.09
N GLY A 26 0.22 11.25 -7.23
CA GLY A 26 0.35 11.18 -5.78
C GLY A 26 0.36 9.75 -5.22
N ALA A 27 -0.09 8.75 -6.00
CA ALA A 27 -0.22 7.37 -5.53
C ALA A 27 1.09 6.80 -4.97
N ALA A 28 2.21 7.06 -5.65
CA ALA A 28 3.50 6.54 -5.23
C ALA A 28 3.95 7.11 -3.87
N ALA A 29 3.70 8.41 -3.64
CA ALA A 29 4.03 9.06 -2.36
C ALA A 29 3.13 8.55 -1.23
N LEU A 30 1.83 8.37 -1.50
CA LEU A 30 0.86 7.81 -0.54
C LEU A 30 1.27 6.40 -0.10
N LEU A 31 1.56 5.52 -1.06
CA LEU A 31 1.97 4.14 -0.79
C LEU A 31 3.30 4.08 -0.04
N LEU A 32 4.27 4.93 -0.39
CA LEU A 32 5.54 4.99 0.33
C LEU A 32 5.36 5.45 1.77
N ALA A 33 4.60 6.52 1.99
CA ALA A 33 4.28 7.02 3.34
C ALA A 33 3.57 5.95 4.18
N THR A 34 2.62 5.22 3.58
CA THR A 34 1.91 4.11 4.22
C THR A 34 2.89 3.01 4.65
N ALA A 35 3.75 2.51 3.76
CA ALA A 35 4.71 1.45 4.08
C ALA A 35 5.71 1.85 5.19
N ILE A 36 6.13 3.10 5.20
CA ILE A 36 7.01 3.65 6.24
C ILE A 36 6.29 3.72 7.57
N HIS A 37 5.03 4.17 7.58
CA HIS A 37 4.32 4.33 8.83
C HIS A 37 3.90 3.00 9.43
N GLU A 38 3.48 2.05 8.60
CA GLU A 38 3.02 0.73 9.04
C GLU A 38 4.16 -0.18 9.53
N SER A 39 5.26 -0.26 8.77
CA SER A 39 6.34 -1.22 9.05
C SER A 39 7.73 -0.61 9.19
N GLY A 40 7.89 0.70 8.98
CA GLY A 40 9.22 1.32 8.88
C GLY A 40 10.04 0.74 7.73
N LEU A 41 9.40 0.36 6.62
CA LEU A 41 10.01 -0.38 5.50
C LEU A 41 10.70 -1.68 5.96
N GLY A 42 10.04 -2.40 6.86
CA GLY A 42 10.49 -3.68 7.41
C GLY A 42 11.34 -3.59 8.68
N PHE A 43 11.54 -2.39 9.25
CA PHE A 43 12.28 -2.20 10.50
C PHE A 43 11.45 -2.54 11.76
N ALA A 44 10.15 -2.32 11.70
CA ALA A 44 9.26 -2.35 12.84
C ALA A 44 8.06 -3.29 12.61
N ILE A 45 8.32 -4.52 12.16
CA ILE A 45 7.29 -5.58 12.13
C ILE A 45 7.35 -6.30 13.48
N PRO A 46 6.46 -6.00 14.45
CA PRO A 46 6.46 -6.68 15.74
C PRO A 46 5.87 -8.09 15.54
N PRO A 47 6.34 -9.11 16.26
CA PRO A 47 5.87 -10.50 16.11
C PRO A 47 4.40 -10.74 16.48
N CYS A 48 3.72 -9.77 17.09
CA CYS A 48 2.39 -9.94 17.70
C CYS A 48 1.28 -9.14 17.00
N ARG A 49 1.25 -9.06 15.66
CA ARG A 49 0.28 -8.23 14.94
C ARG A 49 -0.44 -8.95 13.80
N GLN A 50 -1.72 -8.64 13.67
CA GLN A 50 -2.71 -9.24 12.75
C GLN A 50 -2.53 -8.83 11.26
N GLY A 51 -1.56 -7.95 10.96
CA GLY A 51 -1.29 -7.42 9.63
C GLY A 51 -0.09 -8.06 8.93
N HIS A 52 -0.14 -8.16 7.61
CA HIS A 52 0.86 -8.84 6.80
C HIS A 52 1.77 -7.85 6.06
N GLY A 53 3.07 -8.15 6.03
CA GLY A 53 4.07 -7.47 5.21
C GLY A 53 4.29 -5.97 5.47
N MET A 54 4.77 -5.28 4.43
CA MET A 54 5.21 -3.88 4.49
C MET A 54 4.10 -2.88 4.82
N TYR A 55 2.87 -3.21 4.42
CA TYR A 55 1.69 -2.37 4.60
C TYR A 55 0.82 -2.81 5.78
N GLN A 56 1.21 -3.87 6.51
CA GLN A 56 0.46 -4.43 7.65
C GLN A 56 -1.03 -4.69 7.35
N ILE A 57 -1.35 -5.16 6.14
CA ILE A 57 -2.72 -5.42 5.70
C ILE A 57 -3.26 -6.68 6.38
N SER A 58 -4.40 -6.58 7.05
CA SER A 58 -5.03 -7.72 7.72
C SER A 58 -5.65 -8.70 6.73
N ALA A 59 -5.91 -9.93 7.18
CA ALA A 59 -6.54 -10.95 6.33
C ALA A 59 -7.95 -10.54 5.91
N GLU A 60 -8.68 -9.88 6.82
CA GLU A 60 -10.04 -9.38 6.60
C GLU A 60 -10.05 -8.29 5.54
N VAL A 61 -9.18 -7.27 5.65
CA VAL A 61 -9.07 -6.20 4.65
C VAL A 61 -8.67 -6.76 3.28
N HIS A 62 -7.77 -7.75 3.26
CA HIS A 62 -7.39 -8.40 2.02
C HIS A 62 -8.55 -9.11 1.33
N GLN A 63 -9.35 -9.89 2.08
CA GLN A 63 -10.54 -10.55 1.57
C GLN A 63 -11.58 -9.53 1.10
N ASP A 64 -11.82 -8.48 1.88
CA ASP A 64 -12.79 -7.42 1.56
C ASP A 64 -12.47 -6.74 0.22
N VAL A 65 -11.19 -6.42 -0.03
CA VAL A 65 -10.77 -5.88 -1.34
C VAL A 65 -11.03 -6.87 -2.48
N TRP A 66 -10.79 -8.16 -2.28
CA TRP A 66 -11.07 -9.15 -3.32
C TRP A 66 -12.56 -9.31 -3.59
N ASP A 67 -13.34 -9.50 -2.53
CA ASP A 67 -14.75 -9.85 -2.62
C ASP A 67 -15.62 -8.65 -2.98
N ASN A 68 -15.25 -7.44 -2.53
CA ASN A 68 -16.07 -6.23 -2.65
C ASN A 68 -15.44 -5.10 -3.48
N TYR A 69 -14.29 -5.32 -4.11
CA TYR A 69 -13.75 -4.37 -5.08
C TYR A 69 -13.29 -5.05 -6.37
N LEU A 70 -12.35 -5.99 -6.28
CA LEU A 70 -11.77 -6.63 -7.45
C LEU A 70 -12.76 -7.55 -8.17
N SER A 71 -13.65 -8.22 -7.43
CA SER A 71 -14.69 -9.09 -8.01
C SER A 71 -15.61 -8.39 -9.02
N TYR A 72 -15.78 -7.07 -8.90
CA TYR A 72 -16.63 -6.26 -9.77
C TYR A 72 -15.96 -5.89 -11.11
N ASP A 73 -14.64 -6.06 -11.24
CA ASP A 73 -13.87 -5.85 -12.48
C ASP A 73 -12.96 -7.06 -12.74
N PRO A 74 -13.42 -8.05 -13.52
CA PRO A 74 -12.67 -9.27 -13.80
C PRO A 74 -11.30 -9.04 -14.46
N ASP A 75 -11.17 -8.01 -15.29
CA ASP A 75 -9.91 -7.69 -15.96
C ASP A 75 -8.91 -7.13 -14.95
N LEU A 76 -9.36 -6.25 -14.06
CA LEU A 76 -8.55 -5.74 -12.96
C LEU A 76 -8.15 -6.85 -11.98
N ALA A 77 -9.11 -7.69 -11.57
CA ALA A 77 -8.86 -8.86 -10.74
C ALA A 77 -7.79 -9.76 -11.36
N SER A 78 -7.87 -10.01 -12.67
CA SER A 78 -6.88 -10.81 -13.40
C SER A 78 -5.49 -10.17 -13.38
N ARG A 79 -5.39 -8.84 -13.61
CA ARG A 79 -4.11 -8.12 -13.53
C ARG A 79 -3.49 -8.21 -12.13
N VAL A 80 -4.27 -7.96 -11.09
CA VAL A 80 -3.81 -8.06 -9.69
C VAL A 80 -3.43 -9.49 -9.33
N ARG A 81 -4.23 -10.48 -9.74
CA ARG A 81 -3.93 -11.90 -9.53
C ARG A 81 -2.65 -12.33 -10.23
N GLY A 82 -2.36 -11.75 -11.40
CA GLY A 82 -1.16 -12.00 -12.19
C GLY A 82 0.13 -11.56 -11.49
N LEU A 83 0.06 -10.61 -10.56
CA LEU A 83 1.20 -10.20 -9.73
C LEU A 83 1.52 -11.23 -8.64
N ALA A 84 0.52 -11.95 -8.13
CA ALA A 84 0.69 -12.97 -7.09
C ALA A 84 1.28 -14.28 -7.66
N SER A 85 1.93 -15.08 -6.82
CA SER A 85 2.42 -16.38 -7.29
C SER A 85 1.28 -17.29 -7.75
N GLN A 86 1.55 -18.15 -8.73
CA GLN A 86 0.54 -19.04 -9.28
C GLN A 86 0.10 -20.10 -8.24
N ARG A 87 1.07 -20.67 -7.51
CA ARG A 87 0.83 -21.81 -6.62
C ARG A 87 0.49 -21.39 -5.18
N HIS A 88 1.31 -20.53 -4.56
CA HIS A 88 1.14 -20.24 -3.14
C HIS A 88 -0.12 -19.42 -2.86
N PHE A 89 -0.51 -18.54 -3.78
CA PHE A 89 -1.74 -17.76 -3.63
C PHE A 89 -2.99 -18.64 -3.50
N LEU A 90 -3.04 -19.80 -4.17
CA LEU A 90 -4.20 -20.70 -4.11
C LEU A 90 -4.33 -21.42 -2.75
N THR A 91 -3.22 -21.57 -2.02
CA THR A 91 -3.17 -22.27 -0.75
C THR A 91 -3.17 -21.33 0.46
N ASP A 92 -2.52 -20.17 0.31
CA ASP A 92 -2.32 -19.17 1.35
C ASP A 92 -2.18 -17.78 0.69
N PRO A 93 -3.31 -17.16 0.28
CA PRO A 93 -3.30 -15.89 -0.44
C PRO A 93 -2.78 -14.73 0.40
N HIS A 94 -2.94 -14.80 1.73
CA HIS A 94 -2.50 -13.74 2.65
C HIS A 94 -0.99 -13.66 2.79
N ARG A 95 -0.29 -14.79 2.67
CA ARG A 95 1.17 -14.82 2.70
C ARG A 95 1.82 -13.98 1.61
N GLU A 96 1.17 -13.80 0.46
CA GLU A 96 1.66 -12.96 -0.63
C GLU A 96 1.82 -11.49 -0.21
N LEU A 97 0.99 -11.00 0.72
CA LEU A 97 1.14 -9.65 1.30
C LEU A 97 2.47 -9.47 2.02
N THR A 98 3.07 -10.56 2.51
CA THR A 98 4.39 -10.55 3.17
C THR A 98 5.52 -10.85 2.20
N THR A 99 5.34 -11.81 1.29
CA THR A 99 6.44 -12.33 0.45
C THR A 99 6.58 -11.66 -0.90
N ASN A 100 5.55 -10.93 -1.35
CA ASN A 100 5.50 -10.34 -2.69
C ASN A 100 5.18 -8.86 -2.59
N LEU A 101 6.22 -8.03 -2.70
CA LEU A 101 6.11 -6.58 -2.50
C LEU A 101 5.23 -5.92 -3.56
N ALA A 102 5.32 -6.34 -4.82
CA ALA A 102 4.47 -5.79 -5.89
C ALA A 102 3.00 -6.11 -5.64
N TYR A 103 2.69 -7.36 -5.28
CA TYR A 103 1.32 -7.75 -4.91
C TYR A 103 0.82 -6.98 -3.68
N ALA A 104 1.63 -6.87 -2.63
CA ALA A 104 1.27 -6.13 -1.43
C ALA A 104 1.01 -4.64 -1.74
N THR A 105 1.81 -4.02 -2.62
CA THR A 105 1.61 -2.65 -3.09
C THR A 105 0.31 -2.50 -3.88
N ALA A 106 -0.01 -3.46 -4.76
CA ALA A 106 -1.26 -3.46 -5.51
C ALA A 106 -2.48 -3.52 -4.57
N ILE A 107 -2.49 -4.45 -3.61
CA ILE A 107 -3.57 -4.54 -2.63
C ILE A 107 -3.66 -3.27 -1.78
N ALA A 108 -2.53 -2.72 -1.32
CA ALA A 108 -2.54 -1.45 -0.57
C ALA A 108 -3.20 -0.31 -1.35
N TRP A 109 -2.93 -0.21 -2.65
CA TRP A 109 -3.60 0.77 -3.51
C TRP A 109 -5.10 0.50 -3.61
N PHE A 110 -5.52 -0.76 -3.78
CA PHE A 110 -6.94 -1.09 -3.89
C PHE A 110 -7.70 -1.03 -2.57
N VAL A 111 -7.04 -1.09 -1.41
CA VAL A 111 -7.66 -0.71 -0.13
C VAL A 111 -8.15 0.74 -0.21
N TYR A 112 -7.27 1.66 -0.63
CA TYR A 112 -7.64 3.07 -0.79
C TYR A 112 -8.79 3.25 -1.79
N LYS A 113 -8.70 2.60 -2.95
CA LYS A 113 -9.75 2.70 -3.97
C LYS A 113 -11.08 2.08 -3.54
N HIS A 114 -11.04 0.96 -2.82
CA HIS A 114 -12.23 0.29 -2.29
C HIS A 114 -13.03 1.22 -1.37
N TYR A 115 -12.35 1.99 -0.52
CA TYR A 115 -13.00 2.97 0.35
C TYR A 115 -13.32 4.31 -0.33
N GLY A 116 -13.17 4.41 -1.66
CA GLY A 116 -13.59 5.57 -2.43
C GLY A 116 -12.59 6.71 -2.45
N LEU A 117 -11.28 6.45 -2.26
CA LEU A 117 -10.27 7.48 -2.42
C LEU A 117 -10.37 8.11 -3.83
N ALA A 118 -10.47 9.44 -3.86
CA ALA A 118 -10.44 10.23 -5.08
C ALA A 118 -9.01 10.25 -5.68
N MET A 119 -8.72 11.21 -6.54
CA MET A 119 -7.36 11.38 -7.05
C MET A 119 -6.48 12.00 -5.97
N VAL A 120 -5.38 11.33 -5.61
CA VAL A 120 -4.45 11.76 -4.56
C VAL A 120 -3.87 13.13 -4.88
N GLU A 121 -3.56 13.39 -6.15
CA GLU A 121 -3.04 14.68 -6.61
C GLU A 121 -3.96 15.87 -6.34
N THR A 122 -5.26 15.64 -6.11
CA THR A 122 -6.25 16.68 -5.82
C THR A 122 -6.46 16.93 -4.33
N MET A 123 -5.88 16.09 -3.47
CA MET A 123 -6.10 16.11 -2.03
C MET A 123 -4.92 16.76 -1.30
N VAL A 124 -5.20 17.43 -0.18
CA VAL A 124 -4.13 17.90 0.71
C VAL A 124 -3.62 16.74 1.57
N VAL A 125 -2.36 16.81 1.98
CA VAL A 125 -1.71 15.72 2.75
C VAL A 125 -2.42 15.42 4.07
N GLU A 126 -3.08 16.39 4.68
CA GLU A 126 -3.89 16.19 5.88
C GLU A 126 -5.14 15.33 5.61
N GLU A 127 -5.78 15.47 4.44
CA GLU A 127 -6.90 14.61 4.00
C GLU A 127 -6.40 13.19 3.71
N LEU A 128 -5.22 13.05 3.09
CA LEU A 128 -4.60 11.75 2.86
C LEU A 128 -4.25 11.04 4.17
N ALA A 129 -3.76 11.78 5.17
CA ALA A 129 -3.46 11.24 6.49
C ALA A 129 -4.74 10.78 7.22
N GLN A 130 -5.83 11.52 7.07
CA GLN A 130 -7.13 11.14 7.62
C GLN A 130 -7.65 9.87 6.96
N PHE A 131 -7.57 9.81 5.63
CA PHE A 131 -8.00 8.66 4.85
C PHE A 131 -7.19 7.41 5.21
N TRP A 132 -5.86 7.54 5.30
CA TRP A 132 -4.99 6.46 5.81
C TRP A 132 -5.44 5.98 7.19
N GLN A 133 -5.64 6.88 8.15
CA GLN A 133 -6.02 6.50 9.52
C GLN A 133 -7.36 5.78 9.60
N GLN A 134 -8.31 6.11 8.73
CA GLN A 134 -9.65 5.51 8.71
C GLN A 134 -9.65 4.10 8.11
N HIS A 135 -8.77 3.83 7.14
CA HIS A 135 -8.89 2.67 6.25
C HIS A 135 -7.73 1.68 6.34
N PHE A 136 -6.59 2.13 6.86
CA PHE A 136 -5.57 1.23 7.37
C PHE A 136 -5.78 1.18 8.87
N PRO A 137 -6.39 0.10 9.42
CA PRO A 137 -6.52 -0.08 10.85
C PRO A 137 -5.11 -0.29 11.41
N SER A 138 -4.37 0.82 11.54
CA SER A 138 -3.01 0.80 11.99
C SER A 138 -3.04 0.24 13.38
N ILE A 139 -2.40 -0.90 13.55
CA ILE A 139 -2.25 -1.48 14.87
C ILE A 139 -1.38 -0.51 15.70
N GLN A 140 -0.62 0.41 15.07
CA GLN A 140 0.03 1.52 15.77
C GLN A 140 -1.01 2.60 16.08
N LYS A 141 -0.95 3.17 17.29
CA LYS A 141 -1.46 4.52 17.55
C LYS A 141 -0.60 5.54 16.80
N GLY A 142 -0.53 5.44 15.47
CA GLY A 142 0.16 6.38 14.61
C GLY A 142 -0.56 7.73 14.72
N SER A 143 0.20 8.78 15.01
CA SER A 143 -0.32 10.14 14.94
C SER A 143 -0.41 10.53 13.47
N MET A 144 -1.54 11.09 13.03
CA MET A 144 -1.67 11.71 11.70
C MET A 144 -0.48 12.61 11.38
N THR A 145 0.08 13.30 12.39
CA THR A 145 1.28 14.13 12.30
C THR A 145 2.52 13.34 11.82
N GLY A 146 2.67 12.10 12.26
CA GLY A 146 3.75 11.20 11.83
C GLY A 146 3.64 10.86 10.35
N PHE A 147 2.44 10.48 9.90
CA PHE A 147 2.15 10.22 8.49
C PHE A 147 2.42 11.46 7.62
N VAL A 148 1.88 12.63 8.00
CA VAL A 148 2.06 13.89 7.27
C VAL A 148 3.56 14.24 7.16
N LYS A 149 4.32 14.06 8.23
CA LYS A 149 5.77 14.33 8.23
C LYS A 149 6.50 13.41 7.26
N SER A 150 6.20 12.11 7.28
CA SER A 150 6.78 11.16 6.33
C SER A 150 6.44 11.56 4.90
N TYR A 151 5.16 11.80 4.60
CA TYR A 151 4.72 12.19 3.26
C TYR A 151 5.43 13.46 2.76
N LYS A 152 5.43 14.54 3.55
CA LYS A 152 6.09 15.82 3.20
C LYS A 152 7.59 15.65 2.94
N HIS A 153 8.27 14.90 3.81
CA HIS A 153 9.71 14.64 3.65
C HIS A 153 10.04 13.96 2.31
N TYR A 154 9.22 13.01 1.85
CA TYR A 154 9.46 12.33 0.58
C TYR A 154 9.02 13.15 -0.63
N THR A 155 7.90 13.88 -0.56
CA THR A 155 7.50 14.76 -1.66
C THR A 155 8.53 15.87 -1.88
N GLU A 156 9.08 16.44 -0.81
CA GLU A 156 10.15 17.45 -0.91
C GLU A 156 11.45 16.86 -1.46
N ALA A 157 11.84 15.65 -1.02
CA ALA A 157 13.03 14.98 -1.53
C ALA A 157 12.92 14.59 -3.02
N VAL A 158 11.71 14.28 -3.50
CA VAL A 158 11.47 13.97 -4.92
C VAL A 158 11.44 15.23 -5.78
N VAL A 159 10.94 16.36 -5.26
CA VAL A 159 10.97 17.65 -6.00
C VAL A 159 12.38 18.23 -6.08
N ALA A 160 13.25 17.90 -5.14
CA ALA A 160 14.64 18.38 -5.10
C ALA A 160 15.63 17.54 -5.94
N ALA A 161 15.19 16.42 -6.52
CA ALA A 161 16.01 15.48 -7.29
C ALA A 161 15.70 15.57 -8.80
#